data_AF-A0A7J8LXA1-F1
#
_entry.id   AF-A0A7J8LXA1-F1
#
_cell.length_a   1.000
_cell.length_b   1.000
_cell.length_c   1.000
_cell.angle_alpha   90.00
_cell.angle_beta   90.00
_cell.angle_gamma   90.00
#
_symmetry.space_group_name_H-M   'P 1'
#
loop_
_entity.id
_entity.type
_entity.pdbx_description
1 polymer ?
#
loop_
_entity_poly.entity_id
_entity_poly.type
_entity_poly.pdbx_seq_one_letter_code
_entity_poly.pdbx_strand_id
1 'polypeptide(L)'
;EKGWRCKEESADYVWVLDPIDGTKSFITGKPVFGTLIALLKKGKPILGIIDQPVLRERWIGISGRITTLNGQEVATRACTELSRAYLYTTSPHLFSGDANEAFARVRDKVKVPLYGCDCYAYALLASGYVDLVVESGLRPYDFLALIPVIEGAGGVITDWKGNHLHWEASSTSRAT
;
A
#
# COMPACT_ATOMS: atom_id res chain seq x y z
N GLU A 1 -7.48 -5.55 11.28
CA GLU A 1 -8.94 -5.69 11.09
C GLU A 1 -9.75 -6.16 12.32
N LYS A 2 -9.63 -7.39 12.85
CA LYS A 2 -10.53 -7.92 13.93
C LYS A 2 -10.08 -7.72 15.38
N GLY A 3 -9.39 -6.61 15.69
CA GLY A 3 -9.21 -6.18 17.09
C GLY A 3 -8.24 -7.01 17.95
N TRP A 4 -7.06 -7.34 17.45
CA TRP A 4 -5.99 -7.82 18.34
C TRP A 4 -5.46 -6.67 19.20
N ARG A 5 -5.50 -6.85 20.52
CA ARG A 5 -4.95 -5.91 21.51
C ARG A 5 -3.60 -6.42 21.97
N CYS A 6 -2.57 -5.59 21.85
CA CYS A 6 -1.33 -5.84 22.56
C CYS A 6 -1.63 -5.80 24.07
N LYS A 7 -1.22 -6.83 24.82
CA LYS A 7 -1.33 -6.84 26.29
C LYS A 7 -0.34 -5.86 26.93
N GLU A 8 0.77 -5.60 26.24
CA GLU A 8 1.82 -4.69 26.68
C GLU A 8 1.37 -3.24 26.46
N GLU A 9 1.64 -2.38 27.45
CA GLU A 9 1.35 -0.94 27.37
C GLU A 9 2.29 -0.22 26.38
N SER A 10 3.46 -0.81 26.10
CA SER A 10 4.44 -0.31 25.14
C SER A 10 5.20 -1.46 24.48
N ALA A 11 5.56 -1.31 23.20
CA ALA A 11 6.41 -2.26 22.51
C ALA A 11 7.31 -1.54 21.51
N ASP A 12 8.61 -1.85 21.53
CA ASP A 12 9.57 -1.32 20.56
C ASP A 12 9.30 -1.85 19.14
N TYR A 13 8.73 -3.06 19.04
CA TYR A 13 8.40 -3.72 17.79
C TYR A 13 6.92 -4.07 17.73
N VAL A 14 6.26 -3.71 16.64
CA VAL A 14 4.82 -3.96 16.46
C VAL A 14 4.56 -4.56 15.09
N TRP A 15 3.88 -5.70 15.08
CA TRP A 15 3.35 -6.29 13.85
C TRP A 15 1.98 -5.71 13.55
N VAL A 16 1.80 -5.21 12.33
CA VAL A 16 0.52 -4.70 11.83
C VAL A 16 0.10 -5.57 10.65
N LEU A 17 -1.12 -6.10 10.72
CA LEU A 17 -1.58 -7.17 9.83
C LEU A 17 -2.93 -6.80 9.21
N ASP A 18 -3.00 -7.00 7.89
CA ASP A 18 -4.26 -7.21 7.18
C ASP A 18 -4.24 -8.59 6.50
N PRO A 19 -5.02 -9.56 6.99
CA PRO A 19 -5.10 -10.88 6.36
C PRO A 19 -5.65 -10.84 4.92
N ILE A 20 -6.59 -9.94 4.61
CA ILE A 20 -7.28 -9.88 3.32
C ILE A 20 -7.58 -8.42 2.97
N ASP A 21 -6.55 -7.73 2.49
CA ASP A 21 -6.72 -6.46 1.81
C ASP A 21 -7.35 -6.70 0.42
N GLY A 22 -8.43 -6.00 0.11
CA GLY A 22 -9.28 -6.29 -1.04
C GLY A 22 -10.35 -7.35 -0.77
N THR A 23 -11.03 -7.28 0.38
CA THR A 23 -12.14 -8.17 0.75
C THR A 23 -13.22 -8.29 -0.34
N LYS A 24 -13.52 -7.22 -1.11
CA LYS A 24 -14.48 -7.30 -2.25
C LYS A 24 -13.94 -8.16 -3.38
N SER A 25 -12.64 -8.06 -3.69
CA SER A 25 -11.97 -8.92 -4.66
C SER A 25 -12.01 -10.38 -4.21
N PHE A 26 -11.75 -10.66 -2.92
CA PHE A 26 -11.87 -12.00 -2.35
C PHE A 26 -13.28 -12.59 -2.47
N ILE A 27 -14.31 -11.86 -2.02
CA ILE A 27 -15.72 -12.32 -2.02
C ILE A 27 -16.22 -12.61 -3.44
N THR A 28 -15.78 -11.83 -4.43
CA THR A 28 -16.21 -11.98 -5.83
C THR A 28 -15.34 -12.93 -6.65
N GLY A 29 -14.33 -13.57 -6.02
CA GLY A 29 -13.45 -14.53 -6.68
C GLY A 29 -12.38 -13.91 -7.59
N LYS A 30 -12.12 -12.61 -7.48
CA LYS A 30 -11.06 -11.92 -8.24
C LYS A 30 -9.71 -12.12 -7.52
N PRO A 31 -8.71 -12.77 -8.14
CA PRO A 31 -7.47 -13.18 -7.47
C PRO A 31 -6.44 -12.05 -7.38
N VAL A 32 -6.86 -10.90 -6.85
CA VAL A 32 -6.03 -9.68 -6.72
C VAL A 32 -6.10 -9.05 -5.32
N PHE A 33 -6.73 -9.74 -4.37
CA PHE A 33 -6.61 -9.42 -2.95
C PHE A 33 -5.20 -9.82 -2.46
N GLY A 34 -4.75 -9.27 -1.35
CA GLY A 34 -3.46 -9.63 -0.76
C GLY A 34 -3.48 -9.71 0.76
N THR A 35 -2.47 -10.37 1.32
CA THR A 35 -2.15 -10.32 2.75
C THR A 35 -1.04 -9.31 2.96
N LEU A 36 -1.25 -8.39 3.90
CA LEU A 36 -0.31 -7.34 4.27
C LEU A 36 0.28 -7.61 5.65
N ILE A 37 1.61 -7.58 5.72
CA ILE A 37 2.37 -7.75 6.97
C ILE A 37 3.38 -6.63 7.06
N ALA A 38 3.26 -5.80 8.09
CA ALA A 38 4.27 -4.80 8.43
C ALA A 38 4.89 -5.12 9.79
N LEU A 39 6.19 -4.89 9.91
CA LEU A 39 6.89 -4.80 11.19
C LEU A 39 7.36 -3.37 11.39
N LEU A 40 6.90 -2.74 12.46
CA LEU A 40 7.31 -1.41 12.87
C LEU A 40 8.37 -1.53 13.97
N LYS A 41 9.38 -0.66 13.94
CA LYS A 41 10.32 -0.41 15.04
C LYS A 41 10.15 1.03 15.49
N LYS A 42 9.65 1.24 16.71
CA LYS A 42 9.34 2.58 17.28
C LYS A 42 8.51 3.43 16.32
N GLY A 43 7.38 2.88 15.84
CA GLY A 43 6.48 3.55 14.90
C GLY A 43 6.91 3.54 13.42
N LYS A 44 8.18 3.25 13.11
CA LYS A 44 8.68 3.24 11.72
C LYS A 44 8.59 1.84 11.09
N PRO A 45 7.92 1.66 9.93
CA PRO A 45 7.95 0.40 9.19
C PRO A 45 9.37 0.05 8.76
N ILE A 46 9.86 -1.11 9.17
CA ILE A 46 11.19 -1.63 8.81
C ILE A 46 11.13 -2.86 7.90
N LEU A 47 9.98 -3.52 7.84
CA LEU A 47 9.69 -4.63 6.93
C LEU A 47 8.23 -4.56 6.49
N GLY A 48 7.99 -4.86 5.22
CA GLY A 48 6.68 -4.94 4.60
C GLY A 48 6.58 -6.14 3.67
N ILE A 49 5.46 -6.86 3.71
CA ILE A 49 5.15 -7.96 2.80
C ILE A 49 3.78 -7.70 2.17
N ILE A 50 3.72 -7.84 0.85
CA ILE A 50 2.48 -7.98 0.08
C ILE A 50 2.49 -9.39 -0.50
N ASP A 51 1.56 -10.24 -0.05
CA ASP A 51 1.46 -11.63 -0.51
C ASP A 51 0.13 -11.83 -1.24
N GLN A 52 0.20 -12.25 -2.51
CA GLN A 52 -0.95 -12.73 -3.27
C GLN A 52 -0.89 -14.27 -3.26
N PRO A 53 -1.66 -14.95 -2.39
CA PRO A 53 -1.48 -16.38 -2.14
C PRO A 53 -1.97 -17.30 -3.26
N VAL A 54 -2.92 -16.83 -4.08
CA VAL A 54 -3.48 -17.59 -5.22
C VAL A 54 -2.50 -17.61 -6.39
N LEU A 55 -1.91 -16.47 -6.71
CA LEU A 55 -0.91 -16.27 -7.76
C LEU A 55 0.50 -16.70 -7.30
N ARG A 56 0.70 -16.88 -5.99
CA ARG A 56 1.99 -17.20 -5.36
C ARG A 56 3.05 -16.14 -5.65
N GLU A 57 2.63 -14.89 -5.52
CA GLU A 57 3.50 -13.73 -5.68
C GLU A 57 3.69 -13.05 -4.33
N ARG A 58 4.95 -12.83 -3.96
CA ARG A 58 5.30 -12.22 -2.68
C ARG A 58 6.33 -11.12 -2.89
N TRP A 59 5.91 -9.89 -2.60
CA TRP A 59 6.79 -8.73 -2.50
C TRP A 59 7.27 -8.59 -1.07
N ILE A 60 8.58 -8.44 -0.89
CA ILE A 60 9.21 -8.23 0.41
C ILE A 60 10.09 -6.99 0.35
N GLY A 61 9.72 -5.97 1.12
CA GLY A 61 10.51 -4.77 1.35
C GLY A 61 11.15 -4.81 2.74
N ILE A 62 12.45 -4.56 2.82
CA ILE A 62 13.20 -4.50 4.08
C ILE A 62 14.05 -3.24 4.06
N SER A 63 14.01 -2.46 5.13
CA SER A 63 14.79 -1.22 5.23
C SER A 63 16.28 -1.48 4.99
N GLY A 64 16.86 -0.74 4.04
CA GLY A 64 18.26 -0.90 3.62
C GLY A 64 18.52 -2.03 2.61
N ARG A 65 17.49 -2.66 2.05
CA ARG A 65 17.60 -3.66 0.98
C ARG A 65 16.71 -3.30 -0.20
N ILE A 66 17.05 -3.84 -1.37
CA ILE A 66 16.19 -3.75 -2.56
C ILE A 66 14.98 -4.67 -2.37
N THR A 67 13.80 -4.18 -2.72
CA THR A 67 12.57 -4.98 -2.68
C THR A 67 12.66 -6.17 -3.61
N THR A 68 12.13 -7.32 -3.19
CA THR A 68 12.11 -8.53 -4.01
C THR A 68 10.69 -8.99 -4.30
N LEU A 69 10.45 -9.52 -5.49
CA LEU A 69 9.28 -10.34 -5.86
C LEU A 69 9.75 -11.79 -6.01
N ASN A 70 9.24 -12.69 -5.19
CA ASN A 70 9.60 -14.12 -5.22
C ASN A 70 11.14 -14.35 -5.17
N GLY A 71 11.84 -13.50 -4.41
CA GLY A 71 13.29 -13.54 -4.23
C GLY A 71 14.12 -12.87 -5.33
N GLN A 72 13.49 -12.32 -6.37
CA GLN A 72 14.17 -11.52 -7.41
C GLN A 72 13.99 -10.03 -7.14
N GLU A 73 15.06 -9.25 -7.26
CA GLU A 73 15.01 -7.80 -7.08
C GLU A 73 14.06 -7.15 -8.10
N VAL A 74 13.31 -6.15 -7.63
CA VAL A 74 12.41 -5.35 -8.47
C VAL A 74 12.67 -3.87 -8.25
N ALA A 75 12.36 -3.07 -9.27
CA ALA A 75 12.47 -1.63 -9.22
C ALA A 75 11.28 -0.97 -9.89
N THR A 76 10.93 0.21 -9.42
CA THR A 76 10.00 1.09 -10.13
C THR A 76 10.59 1.55 -11.46
N ARG A 77 9.75 2.05 -12.36
CA ARG A 77 10.20 2.64 -13.63
C ARG A 77 10.17 4.16 -13.57
N ALA A 78 10.99 4.80 -14.41
CA ALA A 78 10.93 6.24 -14.60
C ALA A 78 9.69 6.64 -15.42
N CYS A 79 8.97 7.67 -14.96
CA CYS A 79 7.91 8.34 -15.71
C CYS A 79 8.12 9.85 -15.60
N THR A 80 8.50 10.50 -16.71
CA THR A 80 8.95 11.90 -16.71
C THR A 80 7.81 12.92 -16.71
N GLU A 81 6.59 12.50 -17.07
CA GLU A 81 5.43 13.38 -17.22
C GLU A 81 4.16 12.68 -16.74
N LEU A 82 3.29 13.42 -16.05
CA LEU A 82 2.03 12.87 -15.52
C LEU A 82 1.11 12.35 -16.64
N SER A 83 1.07 13.01 -17.80
CA SER A 83 0.30 12.62 -18.99
C SER A 83 0.70 11.27 -19.58
N ARG A 84 1.83 10.69 -19.14
CA ARG A 84 2.33 9.37 -19.55
C ARG A 84 2.09 8.30 -18.50
N ALA A 85 1.69 8.69 -17.29
CA ALA A 85 1.52 7.81 -16.15
C ALA A 85 0.25 6.94 -16.26
N TYR A 86 0.39 5.65 -15.96
CA TYR A 86 -0.70 4.75 -15.67
C TYR A 86 -1.05 4.85 -14.18
N LEU A 87 -2.26 5.34 -13.91
CA LEU A 87 -2.78 5.53 -12.56
C LEU A 87 -3.67 4.36 -12.18
N TYR A 88 -3.53 3.86 -10.96
CA TYR A 88 -4.50 2.98 -10.32
C TYR A 88 -5.16 3.63 -9.10
N THR A 89 -6.40 3.24 -8.84
CA THR A 89 -7.10 3.42 -7.57
C THR A 89 -8.11 2.28 -7.39
N THR A 90 -8.42 1.84 -6.18
CA THR A 90 -9.33 0.71 -6.00
C THR A 90 -10.73 0.95 -6.58
N SER A 91 -11.31 2.14 -6.36
CA SER A 91 -12.65 2.44 -6.87
C SER A 91 -12.88 3.94 -6.98
N PRO A 92 -13.58 4.41 -8.03
CA PRO A 92 -13.94 5.82 -8.14
C PRO A 92 -14.92 6.28 -7.04
N HIS A 93 -15.56 5.34 -6.32
CA HIS A 93 -16.55 5.64 -5.29
C HIS A 93 -15.96 5.78 -3.88
N LEU A 94 -14.66 5.57 -3.69
CA LEU A 94 -13.98 5.69 -2.40
C LEU A 94 -13.49 7.11 -2.09
N PHE A 95 -13.86 8.08 -2.93
CA PHE A 95 -13.55 9.49 -2.75
C PHE A 95 -14.83 10.27 -2.42
N SER A 96 -14.74 11.19 -1.47
CA SER A 96 -15.85 12.05 -1.05
C SER A 96 -15.38 13.47 -0.73
N GLY A 97 -16.28 14.45 -0.87
CA GLY A 97 -15.98 15.86 -0.63
C GLY A 97 -14.73 16.35 -1.37
N ASP A 98 -13.91 17.14 -0.69
CA ASP A 98 -12.64 17.70 -1.20
C ASP A 98 -11.69 16.62 -1.77
N ALA A 99 -11.76 15.39 -1.24
CA ALA A 99 -10.91 14.31 -1.71
C ALA A 99 -11.25 13.86 -3.13
N ASN A 100 -12.53 13.90 -3.50
CA ASN A 100 -13.00 13.59 -4.85
C ASN A 100 -12.55 14.65 -5.85
N GLU A 101 -12.62 15.94 -5.48
CA GLU A 101 -12.14 17.03 -6.32
C GLU A 101 -10.62 16.96 -6.52
N ALA A 102 -9.87 16.66 -5.47
CA ALA A 102 -8.43 16.49 -5.55
C ALA A 102 -8.03 15.31 -6.45
N PHE A 103 -8.70 14.16 -6.28
CA PHE A 103 -8.48 13.00 -7.14
C PHE A 103 -8.80 13.31 -8.60
N ALA A 104 -9.93 13.98 -8.90
CA ALA A 104 -10.30 14.34 -10.27
C ALA A 104 -9.22 15.18 -10.97
N ARG A 105 -8.61 16.16 -10.26
CA ARG A 105 -7.51 16.98 -10.82
C ARG A 105 -6.29 16.17 -11.27
N VAL A 106 -6.02 15.04 -10.61
CA VAL A 106 -4.92 14.12 -10.97
C VAL A 106 -5.38 13.17 -12.07
N ARG A 107 -6.54 12.53 -11.88
CA ARG A 107 -7.17 11.58 -12.82
C ARG A 107 -7.28 12.16 -14.23
N ASP A 108 -7.62 13.43 -14.37
CA ASP A 108 -7.85 14.06 -15.67
C ASP A 108 -6.55 14.48 -16.39
N LYS A 109 -5.39 14.31 -15.72
CA LYS A 109 -4.05 14.65 -16.25
C LYS A 109 -3.16 13.45 -16.52
N VAL A 110 -3.56 12.26 -16.09
CA VAL A 110 -2.79 11.03 -16.34
C VAL A 110 -3.06 10.47 -17.73
N LYS A 111 -2.25 9.50 -18.18
CA LYS A 111 -2.46 8.85 -19.47
C LYS A 111 -3.80 8.11 -19.51
N VAL A 112 -4.00 7.25 -18.50
CA VAL A 112 -5.22 6.46 -18.31
C VAL A 112 -5.40 6.20 -16.81
N PRO A 113 -6.58 6.48 -16.23
CA PRO A 113 -6.96 5.98 -14.92
C PRO A 113 -7.52 4.56 -15.02
N LEU A 114 -6.93 3.64 -14.26
CA LEU A 114 -7.32 2.24 -14.13
C LEU A 114 -7.84 1.99 -12.71
N TYR A 115 -8.65 0.95 -12.55
CA TYR A 115 -9.40 0.74 -11.32
C TYR A 115 -9.33 -0.70 -10.81
N GLY A 116 -9.52 -0.83 -9.50
CA GLY A 116 -9.58 -2.09 -8.77
C GLY A 116 -8.22 -2.50 -8.20
N CYS A 117 -8.23 -3.68 -7.57
CA CYS A 117 -7.07 -4.45 -7.13
C CYS A 117 -6.23 -3.91 -5.95
N ASP A 118 -6.76 -3.00 -5.13
CA ASP A 118 -6.31 -2.82 -3.73
C ASP A 118 -4.77 -2.75 -3.60
N CYS A 119 -4.14 -3.46 -2.65
CA CYS A 119 -2.68 -3.53 -2.51
C CYS A 119 -1.92 -4.01 -3.75
N TYR A 120 -2.54 -4.79 -4.63
CA TYR A 120 -1.90 -5.35 -5.82
C TYR A 120 -1.49 -4.25 -6.80
N ALA A 121 -2.20 -3.11 -6.84
CA ALA A 121 -1.79 -1.95 -7.63
C ALA A 121 -0.43 -1.39 -7.19
N TYR A 122 -0.17 -1.37 -5.88
CA TYR A 122 1.09 -0.93 -5.29
C TYR A 122 2.22 -1.94 -5.53
N ALA A 123 1.91 -3.23 -5.51
CA ALA A 123 2.85 -4.29 -5.88
C ALA A 123 3.30 -4.16 -7.35
N LEU A 124 2.35 -3.91 -8.26
CA LEU A 124 2.65 -3.62 -9.67
C LEU A 124 3.47 -2.34 -9.84
N LEU A 125 3.22 -1.32 -9.02
CA LEU A 125 4.02 -0.09 -9.00
C LEU A 125 5.46 -0.40 -8.58
N ALA A 126 5.65 -1.14 -7.48
CA ALA A 126 6.98 -1.55 -7.00
C ALA A 126 7.76 -2.38 -8.03
N SER A 127 7.06 -3.09 -8.92
CA SER A 127 7.66 -3.83 -10.05
C SER A 127 7.77 -3.03 -11.36
N GLY A 128 7.44 -1.74 -11.35
CA GLY A 128 7.61 -0.86 -12.52
C GLY A 128 6.56 -1.02 -13.61
N TYR A 129 5.43 -1.68 -13.33
CA TYR A 129 4.32 -1.85 -14.27
C TYR A 129 3.28 -0.72 -14.17
N VAL A 130 3.18 -0.07 -13.01
CA VAL A 130 2.31 1.07 -12.70
C VAL A 130 3.15 2.28 -12.31
N ASP A 131 2.69 3.49 -12.65
CA ASP A 131 3.43 4.73 -12.37
C ASP A 131 2.90 5.50 -11.16
N LEU A 132 1.60 5.39 -10.90
CA LEU A 132 0.94 6.15 -9.84
C LEU A 132 -0.20 5.35 -9.22
N VAL A 133 -0.33 5.40 -7.90
CA VAL A 133 -1.51 4.93 -7.17
C VAL A 133 -2.01 6.07 -6.28
N VAL A 134 -3.30 6.37 -6.32
CA VAL A 134 -3.91 7.41 -5.49
C VAL A 134 -5.14 6.85 -4.81
N GLU A 135 -5.16 6.89 -3.48
CA GLU A 135 -6.27 6.39 -2.66
C GLU A 135 -6.57 7.32 -1.49
N SER A 136 -7.79 7.21 -0.98
CA SER A 136 -8.28 7.94 0.19
C SER A 136 -8.94 6.97 1.16
N GLY A 137 -8.85 7.27 2.45
CA GLY A 137 -9.56 6.51 3.48
C GLY A 137 -8.91 5.18 3.91
N LEU A 138 -7.66 4.91 3.49
CA LEU A 138 -6.91 3.73 3.93
C LEU A 138 -6.66 3.75 5.44
N ARG A 139 -6.72 2.56 6.05
CA ARG A 139 -6.33 2.32 7.43
C ARG A 139 -4.84 1.99 7.52
N PRO A 140 -4.22 2.14 8.70
CA PRO A 140 -2.79 1.83 8.87
C PRO A 140 -2.40 0.42 8.43
N TYR A 141 -3.27 -0.56 8.66
CA TYR A 141 -3.01 -1.94 8.23
C TYR A 141 -3.05 -2.12 6.70
N ASP A 142 -3.69 -1.22 5.96
CA ASP A 142 -3.75 -1.24 4.49
C ASP A 142 -2.49 -0.64 3.83
N PHE A 143 -1.76 0.25 4.51
CA PHE A 143 -0.64 0.98 3.89
C PHE A 143 0.74 0.76 4.52
N LEU A 144 0.84 0.38 5.80
CA LEU A 144 2.14 0.31 6.48
C LEU A 144 3.09 -0.73 5.86
N ALA A 145 2.55 -1.81 5.31
CA ALA A 145 3.34 -2.83 4.61
C ALA A 145 3.83 -2.35 3.23
N LEU A 146 3.12 -1.39 2.63
CA LEU A 146 3.44 -0.85 1.31
C LEU A 146 4.70 0.03 1.36
N ILE A 147 4.93 0.71 2.50
CA ILE A 147 6.02 1.69 2.65
C ILE A 147 7.39 1.07 2.37
N PRO A 148 7.85 0.02 3.09
CA PRO A 148 9.16 -0.57 2.82
C PRO A 148 9.25 -1.23 1.43
N VAL A 149 8.13 -1.72 0.89
CA VAL A 149 8.07 -2.37 -0.43
C VAL A 149 8.29 -1.35 -1.55
N ILE A 150 7.61 -0.21 -1.49
CA ILE A 150 7.72 0.84 -2.51
C ILE A 150 9.06 1.57 -2.38
N GLU A 151 9.46 1.98 -1.17
CA GLU A 151 10.73 2.66 -0.95
C GLU A 151 11.92 1.76 -1.34
N GLY A 152 11.89 0.48 -0.98
CA GLY A 152 12.93 -0.49 -1.34
C GLY A 152 13.00 -0.79 -2.85
N ALA A 153 11.93 -0.52 -3.61
CA ALA A 153 11.93 -0.59 -5.07
C ALA A 153 12.36 0.73 -5.74
N GLY A 154 12.77 1.74 -4.96
CA GLY A 154 13.14 3.07 -5.46
C GLY A 154 11.94 3.98 -5.77
N GLY A 155 10.74 3.61 -5.32
CA GLY A 155 9.53 4.42 -5.44
C GLY A 155 9.37 5.42 -4.29
N VAL A 156 8.30 6.21 -4.37
CA VAL A 156 7.91 7.20 -3.35
C VAL A 156 6.46 6.96 -2.93
N ILE A 157 6.20 7.03 -1.63
CA ILE A 157 4.86 6.95 -1.04
C ILE A 157 4.73 7.97 0.10
N THR A 158 3.67 8.78 0.07
CA THR A 158 3.43 9.88 1.02
C THR A 158 1.95 10.05 1.31
N ASP A 159 1.62 10.91 2.29
CA ASP A 159 0.29 11.51 2.33
C ASP A 159 0.09 12.48 1.14
N TRP A 160 -1.13 13.00 0.96
CA TRP A 160 -1.44 13.92 -0.14
C TRP A 160 -0.83 15.32 -0.01
N LYS A 161 -0.22 15.64 1.15
CA LYS A 161 0.53 16.87 1.38
C LYS A 161 2.04 16.66 1.17
N GLY A 162 2.47 15.44 0.83
CA GLY A 162 3.87 15.07 0.64
C GLY A 162 4.62 14.74 1.93
N ASN A 163 3.94 14.62 3.07
CA ASN A 163 4.57 14.19 4.32
C ASN A 163 4.70 12.67 4.36
N HIS A 164 5.62 12.18 5.18
CA HIS A 164 5.74 10.75 5.47
C HIS A 164 4.44 10.20 6.08
N LEU A 165 3.98 9.07 5.55
CA LEU A 165 2.91 8.30 6.18
C LEU A 165 3.44 7.73 7.49
N HIS A 166 2.89 8.21 8.61
CA HIS A 166 3.25 7.78 9.94
C HIS A 166 2.01 7.32 10.69
N TRP A 167 2.14 6.21 11.40
CA TRP A 167 1.16 5.76 12.37
C TRP A 167 1.86 5.18 13.57
N GLU A 168 1.51 5.66 14.76
CA GLU A 168 2.05 5.17 16.00
C GLU A 168 1.06 4.20 16.64
N ALA A 169 1.50 2.96 16.83
CA ALA A 169 0.71 1.96 17.52
C ALA A 169 0.63 2.32 19.01
N SER A 170 -0.60 2.42 19.53
CA SER A 170 -0.84 2.61 20.96
C SER A 170 -1.82 1.57 21.49
N SER A 171 -1.78 1.31 22.80
CA SER A 171 -2.76 0.45 23.50
C SER A 171 -4.21 0.95 23.38
N THR A 172 -4.40 2.23 23.05
CA THR A 172 -5.68 2.90 22.82
C THR A 172 -6.07 2.98 21.34
N SER A 173 -5.18 2.56 20.44
CA SER A 173 -5.45 2.54 19.01
C SER A 173 -6.60 1.60 18.72
N ARG A 174 -7.70 2.17 18.22
CA ARG A 174 -8.87 1.36 17.83
C ARG A 174 -8.50 0.60 16.56
N ALA A 175 -8.72 -0.71 16.57
CA ALA A 175 -8.93 -1.43 15.33
C ALA A 175 -10.19 -0.85 14.70
N THR A 176 -10.03 -0.03 13.67
CA THR A 176 -11.13 0.43 12.83
C THR A 176 -11.58 -0.70 11.94
#